data_AF-A0A4Y5Z3A8-F1
#
_entry.id   AF-A0A4Y5Z3A8-F1
#
_cell.length_a   1.000
_cell.length_b   1.000
_cell.length_c   1.000
_cell.angle_alpha   90.00
_cell.angle_beta   90.00
_cell.angle_gamma   90.00
#
_symmetry.space_group_name_H-M   'P 1'
#
loop_
_entity.id
_entity.type
_entity.pdbx_description
1 polymer ?
#
loop_
_entity_poly.entity_id
_entity_poly.type
_entity_poly.pdbx_seq_one_letter_code
_entity_poly.pdbx_strand_id
1 'polypeptide(L)'
;MLCYPRSYSDIRAFTGVFMRVLSLLGATALATAFAASAAPAPQEANAAYDAQDIRLNAAYKKLSQSLDDAGRKALRNEERQWIIGRDTACKVSAGNLVKNECTTTQTSFRADELEKRLGGSTSLAGEWAYRSDCGFGHHAEMSLRTTAPQVEGTWSDGSRKDGSQGQLKGQWRDGKLFVRFCTEDSPDGSYPACPAFSDVSGYLVPYGGQLVWYRTSGMPAEGKFNKYLVLGRKPNGGDVPKDTKCDSDR
;
A
#
# COMPACT_ATOMS: atom_id res chain seq x y z
N MET A 1 -2.06 -1.29 27.65
CA MET A 1 -2.64 -2.34 28.52
C MET A 1 -3.38 -3.30 27.59
N LEU A 2 -3.06 -4.58 27.43
CA LEU A 2 -2.21 -5.57 28.13
C LEU A 2 -1.58 -6.44 27.02
N CYS A 3 -0.25 -6.53 26.85
CA CYS A 3 0.66 -7.52 27.43
C CYS A 3 0.06 -8.93 27.65
N TYR A 4 0.49 -9.90 26.82
CA TYR A 4 0.56 -11.31 27.22
C TYR A 4 1.83 -11.94 26.62
N PRO A 5 2.75 -12.46 27.44
CA PRO A 5 3.83 -13.33 26.96
C PRO A 5 3.36 -14.79 27.07
N ARG A 6 3.68 -15.63 26.08
CA ARG A 6 3.63 -17.09 26.24
C ARG A 6 4.99 -17.69 25.91
N SER A 7 5.61 -18.19 26.97
CA SER A 7 6.77 -19.07 26.98
C SER A 7 6.44 -20.37 26.24
N TYR A 8 7.34 -20.83 25.38
CA TYR A 8 7.36 -22.21 24.89
C TYR A 8 8.73 -22.80 25.16
N SER A 9 8.76 -23.72 26.13
CA SER A 9 9.88 -24.59 26.41
C SER A 9 9.93 -25.74 25.40
N ASP A 10 11.16 -26.07 25.01
CA ASP A 10 11.59 -27.30 24.35
C ASP A 10 10.96 -28.58 24.93
N ILE A 11 10.52 -29.48 24.06
CA ILE A 11 10.59 -30.94 24.31
C ILE A 11 11.12 -31.63 23.06
N ARG A 12 12.25 -32.32 23.25
CA ARG A 12 12.92 -33.20 22.31
C ARG A 12 12.20 -34.54 22.17
N ALA A 13 12.29 -35.08 20.95
CA ALA A 13 12.54 -36.47 20.55
C ALA A 13 11.83 -37.63 21.29
N PHE A 14 11.13 -38.46 20.51
CA PHE A 14 11.17 -39.91 20.69
C PHE A 14 11.25 -40.63 19.34
N THR A 15 12.20 -41.56 19.31
CA THR A 15 12.56 -42.52 18.28
C THR A 15 11.57 -43.67 18.16
N GLY A 16 11.38 -44.18 16.94
CA GLY A 16 11.54 -45.62 16.71
C GLY A 16 10.35 -46.43 16.19
N VAL A 17 10.69 -47.23 15.18
CA VAL A 17 10.30 -48.63 14.92
C VAL A 17 9.32 -48.90 13.77
N PHE A 18 9.89 -49.61 12.79
CA PHE A 18 9.30 -50.39 11.70
C PHE A 18 8.25 -51.40 12.16
N MET A 19 7.13 -51.53 11.42
CA MET A 19 6.61 -52.85 11.05
C MET A 19 5.70 -52.79 9.81
N ARG A 20 6.09 -53.51 8.76
CA ARG A 20 5.23 -53.89 7.61
C ARG A 20 4.37 -55.07 8.03
N VAL A 21 3.06 -55.08 7.75
CA VAL A 21 2.29 -56.33 7.54
C VAL A 21 1.12 -56.10 6.57
N LEU A 22 1.14 -56.96 5.54
CA LEU A 22 0.11 -57.53 4.67
C LEU A 22 -1.14 -56.75 4.26
N SER A 23 -1.25 -56.65 2.93
CA SER A 23 -2.45 -56.55 2.13
C SER A 23 -3.51 -57.60 2.48
N LEU A 24 -4.76 -57.17 2.64
CA LEU A 24 -5.94 -58.01 2.38
C LEU A 24 -6.91 -57.25 1.47
N LEU A 25 -7.26 -57.94 0.38
CA LEU A 25 -8.30 -57.58 -0.58
C LEU A 25 -9.65 -57.51 0.13
N GLY A 26 -10.31 -56.35 0.07
CA GLY A 26 -11.65 -56.14 0.62
C GLY A 26 -12.44 -55.18 -0.27
N ALA A 27 -13.52 -55.71 -0.86
CA ALA A 27 -14.52 -55.09 -1.73
C ALA A 27 -14.65 -53.55 -1.67
N THR A 28 -14.44 -52.91 -2.82
CA THR A 28 -14.79 -51.50 -3.07
C THR A 28 -16.30 -51.35 -3.23
N ALA A 29 -17.02 -51.17 -2.13
CA ALA A 29 -18.32 -50.51 -2.16
C ALA A 29 -18.08 -49.01 -2.38
N LEU A 30 -18.34 -48.50 -3.59
CA LEU A 30 -18.42 -47.06 -3.83
C LEU A 30 -19.66 -46.51 -3.11
N ALA A 31 -19.51 -46.18 -1.84
CA ALA A 31 -20.43 -45.28 -1.16
C ALA A 31 -20.02 -43.86 -1.54
N THR A 32 -20.72 -43.25 -2.50
CA THR A 32 -20.62 -41.81 -2.75
C THR A 32 -21.21 -41.07 -1.56
N ALA A 33 -20.37 -40.77 -0.56
CA ALA A 33 -20.71 -39.83 0.49
C ALA A 33 -20.79 -38.44 -0.13
N PHE A 34 -22.01 -37.90 -0.25
CA PHE A 34 -22.20 -36.47 -0.40
C PHE A 34 -21.62 -35.80 0.85
N ALA A 35 -20.42 -35.25 0.74
CA ALA A 35 -19.87 -34.37 1.76
C ALA A 35 -20.71 -33.10 1.74
N ALA A 36 -21.75 -33.07 2.57
CA ALA A 36 -22.36 -31.82 2.98
C ALA A 36 -21.24 -30.99 3.62
N SER A 37 -20.95 -29.81 3.07
CA SER A 37 -20.01 -28.86 3.65
C SER A 37 -20.57 -28.40 4.99
N ALA A 38 -20.26 -29.14 6.06
CA ALA A 38 -20.50 -28.70 7.42
C ALA A 38 -19.75 -27.38 7.61
N ALA A 39 -20.43 -26.38 8.17
CA ALA A 39 -19.75 -25.17 8.60
C ALA A 39 -18.58 -25.55 9.52
N PRO A 40 -17.40 -24.90 9.38
CA PRO A 40 -16.23 -25.26 10.17
C PRO A 40 -16.54 -25.20 11.65
N ALA A 41 -15.95 -26.12 12.42
CA ALA A 41 -16.17 -26.16 13.86
C ALA A 41 -15.71 -24.82 14.49
N PRO A 42 -16.31 -24.37 15.60
CA PRO A 42 -15.95 -23.10 16.24
C PRO A 42 -14.44 -22.96 16.55
N GLN A 43 -13.76 -24.08 16.81
CA GLN A 43 -12.32 -24.14 17.04
C GLN A 43 -11.50 -23.82 15.77
N GLU A 44 -11.96 -24.25 14.60
CA GLU A 44 -11.31 -23.95 13.31
C GLU A 44 -11.54 -22.50 12.88
N ALA A 45 -12.75 -21.98 13.10
CA ALA A 45 -13.07 -20.57 12.86
C ALA A 45 -12.20 -19.62 13.72
N ASN A 46 -11.95 -20.00 14.99
CA ASN A 46 -11.05 -19.26 15.87
C ASN A 46 -9.60 -19.28 15.37
N ALA A 47 -9.11 -20.45 14.94
CA ALA A 47 -7.76 -20.60 14.40
C ALA A 47 -7.57 -19.81 13.09
N ALA A 48 -8.58 -19.78 12.22
CA ALA A 48 -8.55 -19.00 10.99
C ALA A 48 -8.46 -17.50 11.27
N TYR A 49 -9.26 -16.98 12.20
CA TYR A 49 -9.14 -15.58 12.65
C TYR A 49 -7.75 -15.30 13.20
N ASP A 50 -7.26 -16.14 14.12
CA ASP A 50 -5.97 -15.93 14.80
C ASP A 50 -4.80 -15.91 13.82
N ALA A 51 -4.83 -16.75 12.78
CA ALA A 51 -3.84 -16.72 11.72
C ALA A 51 -3.83 -15.38 10.95
N GLN A 52 -5.00 -14.83 10.60
CA GLN A 52 -5.08 -13.54 9.92
C GLN A 52 -4.69 -12.38 10.83
N ASP A 53 -5.03 -12.45 12.13
CA ASP A 53 -4.67 -11.43 13.11
C ASP A 53 -3.16 -11.38 13.36
N ILE A 54 -2.51 -12.54 13.45
CA ILE A 54 -1.03 -12.65 13.50
C ILE A 54 -0.40 -11.99 12.28
N ARG A 55 -0.94 -12.30 11.08
CA ARG A 55 -0.46 -11.79 9.81
C ARG A 55 -0.61 -10.26 9.71
N LEU A 56 -1.79 -9.73 10.06
CA LEU A 56 -2.05 -8.29 10.14
C LEU A 56 -1.07 -7.60 11.09
N ASN A 57 -0.91 -8.13 12.31
CA ASN A 57 -0.03 -7.55 13.32
C ASN A 57 1.44 -7.58 12.89
N ALA A 58 1.87 -8.64 12.19
CA ALA A 58 3.21 -8.73 11.63
C ALA A 58 3.44 -7.67 10.55
N ALA A 59 2.47 -7.51 9.63
CA ALA A 59 2.53 -6.49 8.58
C ALA A 59 2.52 -5.06 9.15
N TYR A 60 1.63 -4.79 10.10
CA TYR A 60 1.56 -3.51 10.81
C TYR A 60 2.87 -3.16 11.51
N LYS A 61 3.48 -4.12 12.24
CA LYS A 61 4.76 -3.89 12.93
C LYS A 61 5.87 -3.55 11.95
N LYS A 62 6.00 -4.34 10.88
CA LYS A 62 7.01 -4.10 9.83
C LYS A 62 6.80 -2.74 9.16
N LEU A 63 5.56 -2.38 8.84
CA LEU A 63 5.25 -1.11 8.16
C LEU A 63 5.50 0.07 9.11
N SER A 64 5.07 -0.04 10.36
CA SER A 64 5.35 0.98 11.38
C SER A 64 6.85 1.21 11.58
N GLN A 65 7.67 0.15 11.52
CA GLN A 65 9.12 0.25 11.63
C GLN A 65 9.78 0.94 10.42
N SER A 66 9.18 0.89 9.23
CA SER A 66 9.71 1.57 8.04
C SER A 66 9.28 3.05 7.92
N LEU A 67 8.42 3.52 8.82
CA LEU A 67 7.87 4.87 8.81
C LEU A 67 8.55 5.78 9.85
N ASP A 68 8.57 7.08 9.56
CA ASP A 68 8.94 8.15 10.49
C ASP A 68 7.85 8.38 11.57
N ASP A 69 8.08 9.30 12.51
CA ASP A 69 7.18 9.48 13.67
C ASP A 69 5.74 9.85 13.30
N ALA A 70 5.56 10.71 12.30
CA ALA A 70 4.22 11.05 11.85
C ALA A 70 3.60 9.95 11.00
N GLY A 71 4.37 9.25 10.14
CA GLY A 71 3.89 8.08 9.43
C GLY A 71 3.41 6.99 10.40
N ARG A 72 4.15 6.74 11.49
CA ARG A 72 3.72 5.85 12.58
C ARG A 72 2.44 6.33 13.26
N LYS A 73 2.29 7.64 13.49
CA LYS A 73 1.07 8.22 14.08
C LYS A 73 -0.13 8.10 13.14
N ALA A 74 0.06 8.34 11.84
CA ALA A 74 -0.96 8.19 10.82
C ALA A 74 -1.41 6.73 10.70
N LEU A 75 -0.47 5.79 10.57
CA LEU A 75 -0.76 4.35 10.54
C LEU A 75 -1.55 3.90 11.78
N ARG A 76 -1.17 4.36 12.98
CA ARG A 76 -1.95 4.08 14.21
C ARG A 76 -3.39 4.59 14.15
N ASN A 77 -3.60 5.79 13.59
CA ASN A 77 -4.94 6.35 13.46
C ASN A 77 -5.76 5.59 12.41
N GLU A 78 -5.15 5.20 11.30
CA GLU A 78 -5.78 4.36 10.26
C GLU A 78 -6.22 3.01 10.83
N GLU A 79 -5.37 2.31 11.59
CA GLU A 79 -5.76 1.04 12.22
C GLU A 79 -6.95 1.21 13.18
N ARG A 80 -6.98 2.30 13.96
CA ARG A 80 -8.11 2.58 14.85
C ARG A 80 -9.41 2.78 14.08
N GLN A 81 -9.37 3.55 13.00
CA GLN A 81 -10.54 3.76 12.15
C GLN A 81 -10.96 2.48 11.43
N TRP A 82 -9.99 1.69 10.97
CA TRP A 82 -10.26 0.39 10.37
C TRP A 82 -10.96 -0.57 11.36
N ILE A 83 -10.50 -0.65 12.61
CA ILE A 83 -11.16 -1.47 13.64
C ILE A 83 -12.62 -1.04 13.83
N ILE A 84 -12.88 0.26 13.94
CA ILE A 84 -14.25 0.80 14.07
C ILE A 84 -15.11 0.42 12.86
N GLY A 85 -14.56 0.58 11.64
CA GLY A 85 -15.25 0.24 10.40
C GLY A 85 -15.54 -1.26 10.27
N ARG A 86 -14.56 -2.11 10.61
CA ARG A 86 -14.71 -3.57 10.65
C ARG A 86 -15.81 -3.98 11.61
N ASP A 87 -15.75 -3.49 12.84
CA ASP A 87 -16.70 -3.87 13.90
C ASP A 87 -18.12 -3.44 13.48
N THR A 88 -18.27 -2.23 12.92
CA THR A 88 -19.54 -1.74 12.36
C THR A 88 -20.05 -2.65 11.23
N ALA A 89 -19.20 -2.95 10.24
CA ALA A 89 -19.57 -3.77 9.08
C ALA A 89 -19.93 -5.22 9.48
N CYS A 90 -19.23 -5.77 10.46
CA CYS A 90 -19.46 -7.11 10.99
C CYS A 90 -20.50 -7.16 12.11
N LYS A 91 -21.17 -6.03 12.40
CA LYS A 91 -22.18 -5.91 13.47
C LYS A 91 -21.67 -6.37 14.84
N VAL A 92 -20.41 -6.09 15.10
CA VAL A 92 -19.74 -6.32 16.38
C VAL A 92 -19.81 -5.02 17.18
N SER A 93 -20.24 -5.09 18.44
CA SER A 93 -20.23 -3.90 19.30
C SER A 93 -18.80 -3.41 19.51
N ALA A 94 -18.61 -2.09 19.48
CA ALA A 94 -17.30 -1.48 19.65
C ALA A 94 -16.57 -1.99 20.90
N GLY A 95 -15.31 -2.42 20.74
CA GLY A 95 -14.49 -2.95 21.83
C GLY A 95 -14.68 -4.44 22.13
N ASN A 96 -15.67 -5.10 21.50
CA ASN A 96 -15.79 -6.55 21.54
C ASN A 96 -15.05 -7.17 20.36
N LEU A 97 -14.40 -8.32 20.59
CA LEU A 97 -13.83 -9.13 19.52
C LEU A 97 -14.68 -10.38 19.33
N VAL A 98 -15.37 -10.48 18.19
CA VAL A 98 -16.10 -11.69 17.77
C VAL A 98 -15.32 -12.35 16.64
N LYS A 99 -14.88 -13.59 16.84
CA LYS A 99 -14.18 -14.38 15.82
C LYS A 99 -15.22 -15.10 14.95
N ASN A 100 -15.54 -14.52 13.80
CA ASN A 100 -16.48 -15.08 12.84
C ASN A 100 -15.94 -14.89 11.41
N GLU A 101 -16.69 -15.37 10.42
CA GLU A 101 -16.28 -15.28 9.02
C GLU A 101 -16.09 -13.82 8.55
N CYS A 102 -16.97 -12.90 8.97
CA CYS A 102 -16.85 -11.49 8.61
C CYS A 102 -15.57 -10.86 9.17
N THR A 103 -15.31 -11.02 10.47
CA THR A 103 -14.11 -10.45 11.08
C THR A 103 -12.84 -11.10 10.55
N THR A 104 -12.86 -12.41 10.28
CA THR A 104 -11.73 -13.11 9.64
C THR A 104 -11.45 -12.56 8.24
N THR A 105 -12.49 -12.39 7.42
CA THR A 105 -12.38 -11.88 6.05
C THR A 105 -11.84 -10.46 6.03
N GLN A 106 -12.41 -9.56 6.83
CA GLN A 106 -11.98 -8.18 6.95
C GLN A 106 -10.54 -8.05 7.47
N THR A 107 -10.15 -8.88 8.45
CA THR A 107 -8.77 -8.94 8.93
C THR A 107 -7.81 -9.42 7.84
N SER A 108 -8.21 -10.40 7.02
CA SER A 108 -7.38 -10.86 5.89
C SER A 108 -7.14 -9.76 4.85
N PHE A 109 -8.19 -9.01 4.49
CA PHE A 109 -8.08 -7.91 3.53
C PHE A 109 -7.20 -6.77 4.06
N ARG A 110 -7.29 -6.48 5.37
CA ARG A 110 -6.39 -5.49 5.98
C ARG A 110 -4.95 -5.99 5.98
N ALA A 111 -4.71 -7.27 6.25
CA ALA A 111 -3.38 -7.85 6.15
C ALA A 111 -2.81 -7.75 4.71
N ASP A 112 -3.59 -8.11 3.69
CA ASP A 112 -3.22 -7.96 2.27
C ASP A 112 -2.82 -6.51 1.95
N GLU A 113 -3.61 -5.55 2.45
CA GLU A 113 -3.41 -4.12 2.23
C GLU A 113 -2.09 -3.64 2.84
N LEU A 114 -1.82 -3.99 4.10
CA LEU A 114 -0.57 -3.64 4.79
C LEU A 114 0.65 -4.33 4.18
N GLU A 115 0.52 -5.59 3.76
CA GLU A 115 1.58 -6.33 3.05
C GLU A 115 1.88 -5.74 1.68
N LYS A 116 0.85 -5.30 0.95
CA LYS A 116 1.03 -4.56 -0.30
C LYS A 116 1.74 -3.24 -0.08
N ARG A 117 1.43 -2.53 1.01
CA ARG A 117 2.17 -1.32 1.41
C ARG A 117 3.62 -1.62 1.79
N LEU A 118 3.92 -2.79 2.34
CA LEU A 118 5.31 -3.24 2.57
C LEU A 118 6.05 -3.50 1.24
N GLY A 119 5.38 -4.11 0.26
CA GLY A 119 5.91 -4.27 -1.11
C GLY A 119 6.01 -2.94 -1.88
N GLY A 120 5.24 -1.93 -1.48
CA GLY A 120 5.33 -0.53 -1.91
C GLY A 120 6.22 0.35 -1.02
N SER A 121 6.72 -0.18 0.11
CA SER A 121 7.58 0.50 1.09
C SER A 121 9.04 0.42 0.66
N THR A 122 9.28 0.64 -0.63
CA THR A 122 10.46 1.44 -0.95
C THR A 122 10.08 2.83 -0.48
N SER A 123 10.77 3.35 0.54
CA SER A 123 10.71 4.74 0.99
C SER A 123 10.15 5.65 -0.10
N LEU A 124 8.97 6.26 0.13
CA LEU A 124 8.44 7.30 -0.75
C LEU A 124 9.51 8.38 -0.96
N ALA A 125 10.30 8.66 0.08
CA ALA A 125 11.43 9.55 -0.01
C ALA A 125 12.47 9.06 -1.02
N GLY A 126 12.99 9.99 -1.79
CA GLY A 126 13.97 9.76 -2.83
C GLY A 126 13.58 10.40 -4.14
N GLU A 127 14.38 10.09 -5.15
CA GLU A 127 14.27 10.64 -6.49
C GLU A 127 13.43 9.72 -7.38
N TRP A 128 12.47 10.33 -8.06
CA TRP A 128 11.57 9.66 -8.99
C TRP A 128 11.63 10.38 -10.31
N ALA A 129 11.65 9.64 -11.41
CA ALA A 129 11.70 10.25 -12.72
C ALA A 129 10.92 9.45 -13.78
N TYR A 130 10.56 10.15 -14.82
CA TYR A 130 10.07 9.60 -16.08
C TYR A 130 10.80 10.30 -17.21
N ARG A 131 11.09 9.57 -18.29
CA ARG A 131 11.62 10.17 -19.50
C ARG A 131 11.16 9.42 -20.75
N SER A 132 10.87 10.17 -21.80
CA SER A 132 10.55 9.68 -23.13
C SER A 132 11.18 10.59 -24.19
N ASP A 133 11.50 10.01 -25.36
CA ASP A 133 11.94 10.73 -26.55
C ASP A 133 10.86 10.87 -27.61
N CYS A 134 9.62 10.46 -27.33
CA CYS A 134 8.51 10.60 -28.25
C CYS A 134 8.20 12.08 -28.49
N GLY A 135 7.94 12.47 -29.75
CA GLY A 135 7.66 13.86 -30.12
C GLY A 135 8.76 14.83 -29.69
N PHE A 136 8.41 15.86 -28.90
CA PHE A 136 9.36 16.81 -28.32
C PHE A 136 10.12 16.28 -27.08
N GLY A 137 9.97 15.00 -26.77
CA GLY A 137 10.42 14.41 -25.53
C GLY A 137 9.60 14.89 -24.33
N HIS A 138 9.59 14.08 -23.28
CA HIS A 138 8.94 14.40 -22.01
C HIS A 138 9.81 13.91 -20.87
N HIS A 139 10.17 14.80 -19.97
CA HIS A 139 10.89 14.49 -18.75
C HIS A 139 10.09 15.03 -17.56
N ALA A 140 9.99 14.22 -16.51
CA ALA A 140 9.39 14.67 -15.26
C ALA A 140 10.18 14.06 -14.10
N GLU A 141 10.46 14.86 -13.09
CA GLU A 141 11.17 14.41 -11.89
C GLU A 141 10.44 14.86 -10.63
N MET A 142 10.55 14.07 -9.56
CA MET A 142 10.09 14.40 -8.22
C MET A 142 11.11 13.96 -7.20
N SER A 143 11.60 14.90 -6.39
CA SER A 143 12.38 14.61 -5.20
C SER A 143 11.45 14.69 -4.00
N LEU A 144 11.24 13.58 -3.30
CA LEU A 144 10.39 13.55 -2.11
C LEU A 144 11.25 13.46 -0.85
N ARG A 145 11.02 14.38 0.07
CA ARG A 145 11.59 14.43 1.41
C ARG A 145 10.46 14.22 2.41
N THR A 146 10.53 13.13 3.16
CA THR A 146 9.54 12.85 4.20
C THR A 146 9.98 13.52 5.49
N THR A 147 9.31 14.61 5.84
CA THR A 147 9.45 15.29 7.13
C THR A 147 8.11 15.21 7.85
N ALA A 148 7.83 14.07 8.48
CA ALA A 148 6.72 13.88 9.40
C ALA A 148 6.26 15.17 10.11
N PRO A 149 5.01 15.68 9.92
CA PRO A 149 3.84 15.11 9.24
C PRO A 149 3.61 15.52 7.78
N GLN A 150 4.56 16.20 7.15
CA GLN A 150 4.44 16.70 5.77
C GLN A 150 5.42 15.96 4.84
N VAL A 151 4.99 15.74 3.61
CA VAL A 151 5.95 15.39 2.55
C VAL A 151 6.26 16.68 1.84
N GLU A 152 7.53 17.04 1.77
CA GLU A 152 7.98 18.20 1.01
C GLU A 152 8.91 17.71 -0.09
N GLY A 153 9.16 18.55 -1.07
CA GLY A 153 9.96 18.11 -2.20
C GLY A 153 10.10 19.14 -3.29
N THR A 154 10.72 18.70 -4.36
CA THR A 154 10.77 19.43 -5.63
C THR A 154 10.10 18.61 -6.71
N TRP A 155 9.63 19.30 -7.74
CA TRP A 155 9.11 18.69 -8.95
C TRP A 155 9.66 19.41 -10.16
N SER A 156 9.77 18.69 -11.28
CA SER A 156 9.95 19.27 -12.61
C SER A 156 9.13 18.49 -13.63
N ASP A 157 8.63 19.18 -14.63
CA ASP A 157 7.85 18.62 -15.73
C ASP A 157 8.11 19.45 -17.00
N GLY A 158 8.57 18.80 -18.06
CA GLY A 158 9.01 19.52 -19.25
C GLY A 158 9.31 18.65 -20.46
N SER A 159 9.64 19.34 -21.55
CA SER A 159 10.01 18.81 -22.85
C SER A 159 11.40 19.32 -23.23
N ARG A 160 11.89 18.98 -24.42
CA ARG A 160 13.18 19.52 -24.91
C ARG A 160 13.20 21.04 -25.09
N LYS A 161 12.05 21.71 -25.12
CA LYS A 161 11.94 23.16 -25.38
C LYS A 161 11.57 23.96 -24.13
N ASP A 162 10.57 23.47 -23.41
CA ASP A 162 9.94 24.19 -22.32
C ASP A 162 9.69 23.25 -21.14
N GLY A 163 9.67 23.80 -19.93
CA GLY A 163 9.38 23.07 -18.71
C GLY A 163 9.09 24.00 -17.55
N SER A 164 8.70 23.42 -16.43
CA SER A 164 8.50 24.14 -15.17
C SER A 164 9.00 23.28 -14.03
N GLN A 165 9.50 23.94 -12.99
CA GLN A 165 9.91 23.32 -11.75
C GLN A 165 9.52 24.17 -10.54
N GLY A 166 9.51 23.53 -9.38
CA GLY A 166 9.39 24.25 -8.12
C GLY A 166 9.27 23.29 -6.96
N GLN A 167 8.52 23.70 -5.93
CA GLN A 167 8.37 22.94 -4.70
C GLN A 167 7.00 22.27 -4.63
N LEU A 168 6.94 21.16 -3.91
CA LEU A 168 5.70 20.45 -3.60
C LEU A 168 5.51 20.28 -2.10
N LYS A 169 4.25 20.28 -1.68
CA LYS A 169 3.81 19.84 -0.35
C LYS A 169 2.73 18.78 -0.48
N GLY A 170 2.90 17.71 0.28
CA GLY A 170 2.07 16.52 0.25
C GLY A 170 1.42 16.24 1.60
N GLN A 171 0.15 15.84 1.55
CA GLN A 171 -0.61 15.36 2.71
C GLN A 171 -1.25 14.00 2.41
N TRP A 172 -1.03 13.04 3.30
CA TRP A 172 -1.65 11.73 3.21
C TRP A 172 -3.14 11.76 3.54
N ARG A 173 -3.96 11.15 2.68
CA ARG A 173 -5.39 10.87 2.90
C ARG A 173 -5.74 9.58 2.18
N ASP A 174 -6.30 8.60 2.89
CA ASP A 174 -6.80 7.33 2.32
C ASP A 174 -5.78 6.60 1.40
N GLY A 175 -4.51 6.52 1.83
CA GLY A 175 -3.45 5.86 1.07
C GLY A 175 -2.97 6.61 -0.18
N LYS A 176 -3.38 7.87 -0.35
CA LYS A 176 -2.94 8.77 -1.43
C LYS A 176 -2.19 9.96 -0.83
N LEU A 177 -1.11 10.38 -1.48
CA LEU A 177 -0.42 11.61 -1.12
C LEU A 177 -0.94 12.76 -1.97
N PHE A 178 -1.87 13.55 -1.46
CA PHE A 178 -2.41 14.70 -2.16
C PHE A 178 -1.39 15.84 -2.16
N VAL A 179 -1.06 16.34 -3.34
CA VAL A 179 0.03 17.30 -3.55
C VAL A 179 -0.48 18.67 -3.98
N ARG A 180 0.24 19.68 -3.52
CA ARG A 180 0.12 21.09 -3.90
C ARG A 180 1.47 21.53 -4.44
N PHE A 181 1.45 22.38 -5.46
CA PHE A 181 2.67 22.84 -6.11
C PHE A 181 2.79 24.36 -6.00
N CYS A 182 4.03 24.82 -5.93
CA CYS A 182 4.41 26.16 -6.34
C CYS A 182 5.44 26.04 -7.46
N THR A 183 5.59 27.09 -8.25
CA THR A 183 6.56 27.15 -9.34
C THR A 183 7.60 28.23 -9.09
N GLU A 184 8.84 27.96 -9.51
CA GLU A 184 9.93 28.94 -9.57
C GLU A 184 9.85 29.73 -10.87
N ASP A 185 9.39 29.08 -11.93
CA ASP A 185 9.14 29.70 -13.23
C ASP A 185 7.65 29.99 -13.35
N SER A 186 7.26 31.25 -13.33
CA SER A 186 5.85 31.65 -13.44
C SER A 186 5.42 32.16 -14.83
N PRO A 187 5.83 31.58 -15.98
CA PRO A 187 5.52 32.18 -17.27
C PRO A 187 4.07 31.95 -17.74
N ASP A 188 3.39 30.90 -17.28
CA ASP A 188 2.08 30.48 -17.78
C ASP A 188 0.95 30.54 -16.73
N GLY A 189 1.27 30.85 -15.47
CA GLY A 189 0.31 30.98 -14.38
C GLY A 189 -0.33 29.66 -13.92
N SER A 190 0.23 28.51 -14.34
CA SER A 190 -0.29 27.18 -14.02
C SER A 190 -0.23 26.86 -12.51
N TYR A 191 0.77 27.38 -11.81
CA TYR A 191 0.92 27.35 -10.36
C TYR A 191 1.32 28.72 -9.80
N PRO A 192 0.98 29.03 -8.54
CA PRO A 192 1.48 30.23 -7.87
C PRO A 192 3.01 30.17 -7.71
N ALA A 193 3.63 31.35 -7.74
CA ALA A 193 5.07 31.48 -7.49
C ALA A 193 5.41 31.07 -6.05
N CYS A 194 6.51 30.33 -5.87
CA CYS A 194 6.99 29.94 -4.55
C CYS A 194 7.28 31.17 -3.66
N PRO A 195 6.94 31.16 -2.35
CA PRO A 195 6.53 30.00 -1.54
C PRO A 195 5.01 29.81 -1.43
N ALA A 196 4.20 30.50 -2.23
CA ALA A 196 2.74 30.31 -2.21
C ALA A 196 2.40 29.01 -2.96
N PHE A 197 1.60 28.14 -2.35
CA PHE A 197 1.20 26.86 -2.94
C PHE A 197 -0.22 26.91 -3.47
N SER A 198 -0.46 26.17 -4.54
CA SER A 198 -1.80 25.96 -5.11
C SER A 198 -2.75 25.26 -4.13
N ASP A 199 -4.02 25.16 -4.53
CA ASP A 199 -4.90 24.11 -4.04
C ASP A 199 -4.39 22.72 -4.48
N VAL A 200 -5.12 21.65 -4.11
CA VAL A 200 -4.75 20.28 -4.48
C VAL A 200 -4.74 20.15 -6.01
N SER A 201 -3.57 19.86 -6.56
CA SER A 201 -3.33 19.76 -8.01
C SER A 201 -3.18 18.32 -8.50
N GLY A 202 -3.13 17.37 -7.57
CA GLY A 202 -2.94 15.97 -7.87
C GLY A 202 -2.79 15.11 -6.64
N TYR A 203 -2.52 13.82 -6.86
CA TYR A 203 -2.03 12.92 -5.83
C TYR A 203 -1.04 11.90 -6.39
N LEU A 204 -0.23 11.36 -5.49
CA LEU A 204 0.76 10.32 -5.76
C LEU A 204 0.35 9.01 -5.10
N VAL A 205 0.60 7.89 -5.78
CA VAL A 205 0.37 6.54 -5.26
C VAL A 205 1.63 5.70 -5.46
N PRO A 206 2.28 5.22 -4.39
CA PRO A 206 3.33 4.21 -4.51
C PRO A 206 2.71 2.89 -4.97
N TYR A 207 3.23 2.32 -6.05
CA TYR A 207 2.73 1.06 -6.63
C TYR A 207 3.87 0.29 -7.27
N GLY A 208 4.15 -0.93 -6.78
CA GLY A 208 5.11 -1.85 -7.42
C GLY A 208 6.52 -1.27 -7.58
N GLY A 209 7.01 -0.50 -6.60
CA GLY A 209 8.32 0.18 -6.69
C GLY A 209 8.36 1.39 -7.63
N GLN A 210 7.20 1.82 -8.13
CA GLN A 210 6.99 3.01 -8.95
C GLN A 210 6.14 4.02 -8.18
N LEU A 211 6.12 5.26 -8.66
CA LEU A 211 5.29 6.32 -8.14
C LEU A 211 4.34 6.80 -9.23
N VAL A 212 3.05 6.52 -9.07
CA VAL A 212 2.03 6.92 -10.04
C VAL A 212 1.55 8.33 -9.71
N TRP A 213 1.67 9.24 -10.66
CA TRP A 213 1.21 10.62 -10.52
C TRP A 213 -0.13 10.82 -11.22
N TYR A 214 -1.12 11.26 -10.45
CA TYR A 214 -2.43 11.70 -10.92
C TYR A 214 -2.52 13.22 -10.84
N ARG A 215 -3.00 13.87 -11.91
CA ARG A 215 -3.20 15.33 -11.98
C ARG A 215 -4.69 15.65 -12.06
N THR A 216 -5.08 16.80 -11.52
CA THR A 216 -6.44 17.32 -11.67
C THR A 216 -6.75 17.48 -13.16
N SER A 217 -7.93 17.01 -13.57
CA SER A 217 -8.47 17.19 -14.92
C SER A 217 -9.72 18.07 -14.87
N GLY A 218 -9.79 19.10 -15.73
CA GLY A 218 -10.87 20.08 -15.67
C GLY A 218 -10.67 21.09 -14.54
N MET A 219 -11.74 21.71 -14.06
CA MET A 219 -11.64 22.74 -13.02
C MET A 219 -11.18 22.11 -11.68
N PRO A 220 -10.27 22.73 -10.93
CA PRO A 220 -9.81 22.24 -9.62
C PRO A 220 -10.95 21.91 -8.64
N ALA A 221 -12.05 22.67 -8.70
CA ALA A 221 -13.25 22.47 -7.88
C ALA A 221 -13.97 21.13 -8.13
N GLU A 222 -13.78 20.49 -9.29
CA GLU A 222 -14.44 19.22 -9.62
C GLU A 222 -13.79 18.01 -8.94
N GLY A 223 -12.55 18.14 -8.42
CA GLY A 223 -11.86 17.04 -7.72
C GLY A 223 -11.64 15.78 -8.57
N LYS A 224 -11.71 15.89 -9.91
CA LYS A 224 -11.46 14.79 -10.84
C LYS A 224 -9.97 14.70 -11.13
N PHE A 225 -9.44 13.48 -11.07
CA PHE A 225 -8.02 13.22 -11.29
C PHE A 225 -7.82 12.13 -12.33
N ASN A 226 -6.95 12.38 -13.30
CA ASN A 226 -6.55 11.40 -14.30
C ASN A 226 -5.12 10.94 -14.04
N LYS A 227 -4.84 9.67 -14.35
CA LYS A 227 -3.47 9.14 -14.33
C LYS A 227 -2.66 9.92 -15.36
N TYR A 228 -1.58 10.55 -14.91
CA TYR A 228 -0.70 11.34 -15.74
C TYR A 228 0.55 10.54 -16.14
N LEU A 229 1.36 10.15 -15.15
CA LEU A 229 2.62 9.44 -15.36
C LEU A 229 2.83 8.30 -14.36
N VAL A 230 3.73 7.38 -14.72
CA VAL A 230 4.32 6.41 -13.80
C VAL A 230 5.82 6.72 -13.73
N LEU A 231 6.26 7.21 -12.58
CA LEU A 231 7.65 7.55 -12.33
C LEU A 231 8.39 6.31 -11.80
N GLY A 232 9.54 6.02 -12.40
CA GLY A 232 10.49 5.04 -11.89
C GLY A 232 11.39 5.64 -10.82
N ARG A 233 11.99 4.80 -9.99
CA ARG A 233 12.97 5.26 -9.01
C ARG A 233 14.27 5.66 -9.74
N LYS A 234 14.73 6.89 -9.54
CA LYS A 234 15.97 7.40 -10.14
C LYS A 234 17.15 7.04 -9.24
N PRO A 235 18.14 6.26 -9.72
CA PRO A 235 19.33 5.96 -8.93
C PRO A 235 20.24 7.20 -8.82
N ASN A 236 21.02 7.28 -7.73
CA ASN A 236 22.00 8.35 -7.57
C ASN A 236 22.98 8.37 -8.75
N GLY A 237 23.07 9.51 -9.43
CA GLY A 237 23.99 9.70 -10.56
C GLY A 237 23.59 8.96 -11.85
N GLY A 238 22.35 8.47 -11.96
CA GLY A 238 21.86 7.80 -13.16
C GLY A 238 20.45 8.23 -13.57
N ASP A 239 20.00 7.69 -14.69
CA ASP A 239 18.67 7.94 -15.27
C ASP A 239 17.72 6.77 -15.05
N VAL A 240 16.42 7.05 -15.12
CA VAL A 240 15.40 6.02 -15.28
C VAL A 240 15.40 5.46 -16.71
N PRO A 241 14.96 4.20 -16.92
CA PRO A 241 14.73 3.66 -18.25
C PRO A 241 13.85 4.59 -19.09
N LYS A 242 14.20 4.74 -20.36
CA LYS A 242 13.44 5.57 -21.30
C LYS A 242 12.17 4.85 -21.73
N ASP A 243 11.03 5.53 -21.67
CA ASP A 243 9.82 5.04 -22.30
C ASP A 243 9.94 5.16 -23.82
N THR A 244 9.84 4.01 -24.48
CA THR A 244 9.96 3.86 -25.94
C THR A 244 8.61 3.65 -26.61
N LYS A 245 7.53 3.55 -25.83
CA LYS A 245 6.17 3.41 -26.35
C LYS A 245 5.65 4.80 -26.71
N CYS A 246 5.82 5.16 -27.96
CA CYS A 246 5.18 6.35 -28.52
C CYS A 246 3.79 5.94 -28.99
N ASP A 247 2.75 6.35 -28.26
CA ASP A 247 1.42 6.40 -28.86
C ASP A 247 1.48 7.43 -29.99
N SER A 248 0.94 7.11 -31.17
CA SER A 248 1.10 7.92 -32.38
C SER A 248 0.48 9.30 -32.30
N ASP A 249 -0.31 9.60 -31.26
CA ASP A 249 -1.05 10.84 -31.13
C ASP A 249 -1.16 11.23 -29.64
N ARG A 250 -0.37 12.23 -29.23
CA ARG A 250 -0.59 12.99 -28.00
C ARG A 250 -0.34 14.46 -28.25
#